data_AF-A0A454JFE2-F1
#
_entry.id   AF-A0A454JFE2-F1
#
_cell.length_a   1.000
_cell.length_b   1.000
_cell.length_c   1.000
_cell.angle_alpha   90.00
_cell.angle_beta   90.00
_cell.angle_gamma   90.00
#
_symmetry.space_group_name_H-M   'P 1'
#
loop_
_entity.id
_entity.type
_entity.pdbx_description
1 polymer ?
#
loop_
_entity_poly.entity_id
_entity_poly.type
_entity_poly.pdbx_seq_one_letter_code
_entity_poly.pdbx_strand_id
1 'polypeptide(L)' 'MSLKCGIVGLPNVGKSTLFNALTKAGIEAANYPFCTIEPNVGIVEVPDPRLAELAKIINPQK' A
#
# COMPACT_ATOMS: atom_id res chain seq x y z
N MET A 1 12.88 9.73 9.05
CA MET A 1 12.57 8.32 8.76
C MET A 1 11.06 8.15 8.83
N SER A 2 10.38 7.88 7.72
CA SER A 2 8.96 7.51 7.75
C SER A 2 8.82 6.07 8.25
N LEU A 3 7.77 5.81 9.04
CA LEU A 3 7.44 4.46 9.49
C LEU A 3 7.06 3.60 8.27
N LYS A 4 7.61 2.37 8.19
CA LYS A 4 7.26 1.37 7.17
C LYS A 4 6.66 0.14 7.86
N CYS A 5 5.64 -0.46 7.25
CA CYS A 5 5.02 -1.71 7.70
C CYS A 5 5.21 -2.79 6.64
N GLY A 6 5.46 -4.03 7.05
CA GLY A 6 5.62 -5.18 6.17
C GLY A 6 4.45 -6.17 6.27
N ILE A 7 4.01 -6.70 5.14
CA ILE A 7 3.01 -7.79 5.09
C ILE A 7 3.76 -9.13 5.18
N VAL A 8 3.52 -9.90 6.25
CA VAL A 8 4.20 -11.17 6.51
C VAL A 8 3.21 -12.33 6.60
N GLY A 9 3.65 -13.55 6.27
CA GLY A 9 2.80 -14.75 6.33
C GLY A 9 3.32 -15.91 5.48
N LEU A 10 2.76 -17.10 5.70
CA LEU A 10 3.14 -18.35 5.02
C LEU A 10 3.00 -18.27 3.49
N PRO A 11 3.68 -19.14 2.72
CA PRO A 11 3.49 -19.22 1.27
C PRO A 11 2.01 -19.37 0.88
N ASN A 12 1.61 -18.76 -0.25
CA ASN A 12 0.27 -18.89 -0.85
C ASN A 12 -0.94 -18.42 -0.01
N VAL A 13 -0.75 -17.68 1.10
CA VAL A 13 -1.86 -17.12 1.91
C VAL A 13 -2.50 -15.84 1.34
N GLY A 14 -2.21 -15.49 0.08
CA GLY A 14 -2.79 -14.30 -0.57
C GLY A 14 -2.08 -12.96 -0.29
N LYS A 15 -0.83 -12.99 0.19
CA LYS A 15 -0.05 -11.75 0.49
C LYS A 15 0.04 -10.79 -0.71
N SER A 16 0.36 -11.31 -1.89
CA SER A 16 0.48 -10.49 -3.12
C SER A 16 -0.89 -9.96 -3.56
N THR A 17 -1.96 -10.74 -3.36
CA THR A 17 -3.34 -10.31 -3.64
C THR A 17 -3.74 -9.13 -2.75
N LEU A 18 -3.47 -9.20 -1.45
CA LEU A 18 -3.74 -8.11 -0.51
C LEU A 18 -2.91 -6.86 -0.87
N PHE A 19 -1.62 -7.05 -1.16
CA PHE A 19 -0.74 -5.94 -1.56
C PHE A 19 -1.28 -5.22 -2.80
N ASN A 20 -1.66 -5.96 -3.84
CA ASN A 20 -2.22 -5.41 -5.07
C ASN A 20 -3.57 -4.72 -4.84
N ALA A 21 -4.43 -5.28 -3.98
CA ALA A 21 -5.70 -4.66 -3.64
C ALA A 21 -5.52 -3.31 -2.94
N LEU A 22 -4.56 -3.23 -2.01
CA LEU A 22 -4.27 -2.01 -1.24
C LEU A 22 -3.58 -0.95 -2.09
N THR A 23 -2.62 -1.33 -2.93
CA THR A 23 -1.78 -0.39 -3.67
C THR A 23 -2.28 -0.10 -5.08
N LYS A 24 -3.23 -0.89 -5.60
CA LYS A 24 -3.59 -0.98 -7.03
C LYS A 24 -2.38 -1.19 -7.94
N ALA A 25 -1.23 -1.58 -7.38
CA ALA A 25 -0.04 -1.91 -8.15
C ALA A 25 -0.31 -3.24 -8.83
N GLY A 26 -0.21 -3.28 -10.16
CA GLY A 26 -0.39 -4.50 -10.96
C GLY A 26 0.79 -5.45 -10.83
N ILE A 27 1.17 -5.83 -9.60
CA ILE A 27 2.35 -6.66 -9.38
C ILE A 27 2.02 -8.10 -9.72
N GLU A 28 2.79 -8.68 -10.63
CA GLU A 28 2.64 -10.09 -10.99
C GLU A 28 2.93 -10.99 -9.79
N ALA A 29 1.97 -11.87 -9.47
CA ALA A 29 2.12 -12.90 -8.45
C ALA A 29 2.95 -14.08 -8.97
N ALA A 30 4.11 -13.79 -9.57
CA ALA A 30 5.00 -14.81 -10.10
C ALA A 30 5.99 -15.29 -9.01
N ASN A 31 6.11 -16.60 -8.87
CA ASN A 31 7.10 -17.24 -8.01
C ASN A 31 8.45 -17.24 -8.75
N TYR A 32 9.34 -16.29 -8.46
CA TYR A 32 10.72 -16.34 -8.93
C TYR A 32 11.64 -16.84 -7.81
N PRO A 33 11.86 -18.16 -7.68
CA PRO A 33 12.89 -18.65 -6.79
C PRO A 33 14.25 -18.21 -7.35
N PHE A 34 15.13 -17.72 -6.48
CA PHE A 34 16.54 -17.34 -6.74
C PHE A 34 16.88 -15.90 -7.20
N CYS A 35 15.94 -14.95 -7.28
CA CYS A 35 16.29 -13.54 -7.46
C CYS A 35 16.25 -12.77 -6.13
N THR A 36 17.22 -11.88 -5.89
CA THR A 36 17.12 -10.83 -4.86
C THR A 36 16.02 -9.86 -5.28
N ILE A 37 14.77 -10.19 -4.94
CA ILE A 37 13.61 -9.36 -5.24
C ILE A 37 13.61 -8.23 -4.20
N GLU A 38 13.86 -6.98 -4.64
CA GLU A 38 13.58 -5.83 -3.80
C GLU A 38 12.11 -5.92 -3.33
N PRO A 39 11.84 -5.73 -2.02
CA PRO A 39 10.49 -5.85 -1.52
C PRO A 39 9.59 -4.83 -2.22
N ASN A 40 8.41 -5.27 -2.68
CA ASN A 40 7.43 -4.35 -3.25
C ASN A 40 7.05 -3.31 -2.18
N VAL A 41 7.38 -2.05 -2.43
CA VAL A 41 7.02 -0.92 -1.56
C VAL A 41 5.90 -0.14 -2.24
N GLY A 42 4.79 0.04 -1.52
CA GLY A 42 3.67 0.85 -1.97
C GLY A 42 3.27 1.85 -0.90
N ILE A 43 2.64 2.94 -1.33
CA ILE A 43 2.01 3.94 -0.45
C ILE A 43 0.51 3.83 -0.66
N VAL A 44 -0.22 3.83 0.45
CA VAL A 44 -1.68 3.81 0.44
C VAL A 44 -2.14 4.98 1.28
N GLU A 45 -3.07 5.76 0.75
CA GLU A 45 -3.66 6.89 1.47
C GLU A 45 -4.49 6.36 2.64
N VAL A 46 -4.34 6.99 3.80
CA VAL A 46 -5.17 6.69 4.96
C VAL A 46 -6.45 7.52 4.83
N PRO A 47 -7.63 6.89 4.73
CA PRO A 47 -8.88 7.63 4.64
C PRO A 47 -9.13 8.37 5.96
N ASP A 48 -9.21 9.70 5.89
CA ASP A 48 -9.51 10.55 7.03
C ASP A 48 -10.67 11.52 6.70
N PRO A 49 -11.90 11.24 7.14
CA PRO A 49 -13.04 12.09 6.85
C PRO A 49 -12.92 13.48 7.48
N ARG A 50 -12.09 13.65 8.51
CA ARG A 50 -11.89 14.94 9.19
C ARG A 50 -11.19 15.95 8.28
N LEU A 51 -10.31 15.48 7.38
CA LEU A 51 -9.64 16.34 6.41
C LEU A 51 -10.67 16.99 5.46
N ALA A 52 -11.72 16.25 5.09
CA ALA A 52 -12.79 16.78 4.25
C ALA A 52 -13.62 17.85 4.98
N GLU A 53 -13.92 17.64 6.26
CA GLU A 53 -14.63 18.64 7.07
C GLU A 53 -13.79 19.91 7.28
N LEU A 54 -12.50 19.76 7.55
CA LEU A 54 -11.58 20.90 7.65
C LEU A 54 -11.53 21.67 6.33
N ALA A 55 -11.44 20.98 5.19
CA ALA A 55 -11.40 21.61 3.88
C ALA A 55 -12.64 22.48 3.60
N LYS A 56 -13.82 22.12 4.11
CA LYS A 56 -15.04 22.95 4.01
C LYS A 56 -14.94 24.24 4.84
N ILE A 57 -14.25 24.21 5.97
CA ILE A 57 -14.10 25.36 6.86
C ILE A 57 -13.06 26.34 6.30
N ILE A 58 -11.90 25.83 5.86
CA ILE A 58 -10.77 26.68 5.50
C ILE A 58 -10.65 26.96 3.99
N ASN A 59 -11.42 26.26 3.15
CA ASN A 59 -11.43 26.34 1.68
C ASN A 59 -10.03 26.51 1.06
N PRO A 60 -9.13 25.52 1.27
CA PRO A 60 -7.72 25.66 0.92
C PRO A 60 -7.53 25.67 -0.60
N GLN A 61 -6.47 26.34 -1.07
CA GLN A 61 -6.07 26.24 -2.48
C GLN A 61 -5.56 24.82 -2.78
N LYS A 62 -5.81 24.36 -4.01
CA LYS A 62 -5.35 23.06 -4.49
C LYS A 62 -3.83 22.98 -4.58
#